data_AF-M1UR96-F1
#
_entry.id   AF-M1UR96-F1
#
_cell.length_a   1.000
_cell.length_b   1.000
_cell.length_c   1.000
_cell.angle_alpha   90.00
_cell.angle_beta   90.00
_cell.angle_gamma   90.00
#
_symmetry.space_group_name_H-M   'P 1'
#
loop_
_entity.id
_entity.type
_entity.pdbx_description
1 polymer ?
#
loop_
_entity_poly.entity_id
_entity_poly.type
_entity_poly.pdbx_seq_one_letter_code
_entity_poly.pdbx_strand_id
1 'polypeptide(L)'
;MQAHVRPSLNRLQKGAAAGLRSAASPSLCRAAATSSVTPDGSDPVLVVGARGVNRPSYTETGASGRDATVDASATLEEAQAKVRALYRGFLRQIPQMRIDFALAEDYNTLKAVIRDQFERNSDIRDPQVLDILIFRGKQELNEIIAQWKSRHHILQYVRQFEERLHQQGRTLAGRKALTADGDVSEAQQAMRLRKVLEWRQKRIIPEWVVSWSHYEKWRSEQERLFQNFALQNGLFTAKELELNRSYQQRTNAAENSAYQCHLM
;
A
#
# COMPACT_ATOMS: atom_id res chain seq x y z
N MET A 1 2.10 -41.37 14.93
CA MET A 1 3.49 -41.03 15.30
C MET A 1 4.31 -40.83 14.03
N GLN A 2 4.38 -39.61 13.51
CA GLN A 2 5.39 -39.24 12.52
C GLN A 2 5.93 -37.86 12.88
N ALA A 3 7.23 -37.81 13.05
CA ALA A 3 7.99 -36.72 13.63
C ALA A 3 8.29 -35.63 12.58
N HIS A 4 8.28 -34.40 13.06
CA HIS A 4 8.73 -33.18 12.41
C HIS A 4 10.19 -33.27 11.95
N VAL A 5 10.48 -32.73 10.75
CA VAL A 5 11.78 -32.12 10.46
C VAL A 5 11.59 -30.87 9.60
N ARG A 6 11.89 -29.70 10.19
CA ARG A 6 12.18 -28.45 9.47
C ARG A 6 13.68 -28.42 9.13
N PRO A 7 14.12 -27.85 7.99
CA PRO A 7 15.51 -27.43 7.85
C PRO A 7 15.65 -25.93 8.11
N SER A 8 16.55 -25.63 9.06
CA SER A 8 17.05 -24.31 9.43
C SER A 8 18.14 -23.82 8.47
N LEU A 9 18.17 -22.50 8.26
CA LEU A 9 19.27 -21.73 7.70
C LEU A 9 20.59 -21.97 8.46
N ASN A 10 21.68 -22.25 7.74
CA ASN A 10 22.98 -21.60 7.96
C ASN A 10 24.07 -22.01 6.94
N ARG A 11 24.89 -21.01 6.62
CA ARG A 11 26.35 -21.11 6.43
C ARG A 11 26.88 -21.57 5.06
N LEU A 12 27.15 -20.59 4.19
CA LEU A 12 28.25 -20.66 3.22
C LEU A 12 29.04 -19.34 3.25
N GLN A 13 30.10 -19.31 4.05
CA GLN A 13 31.26 -18.45 3.87
C GLN A 13 32.53 -19.29 4.07
N LYS A 14 33.28 -19.48 2.99
CA LYS A 14 34.74 -19.69 2.86
C LYS A 14 35.03 -19.24 1.42
N GLY A 15 35.89 -18.27 1.10
CA GLY A 15 37.22 -17.98 1.64
C GLY A 15 38.22 -18.30 0.52
N ALA A 16 38.66 -17.31 -0.25
CA ALA A 16 39.74 -17.45 -1.23
C ALA A 16 40.71 -16.27 -1.12
N ALA A 17 41.98 -16.62 -0.98
CA ALA A 17 43.15 -15.83 -0.64
C ALA A 17 43.56 -14.85 -1.75
N ALA A 18 43.99 -13.63 -1.38
CA ALA A 18 45.38 -13.16 -1.32
C ALA A 18 46.04 -12.85 -2.68
N GLY A 19 46.35 -11.56 -2.87
CA GLY A 19 47.15 -11.03 -3.98
C GLY A 19 47.66 -9.64 -3.63
N LEU A 20 48.79 -9.59 -2.92
CA LEU A 20 49.59 -8.39 -2.66
C LEU A 20 50.21 -7.87 -3.97
N ARG A 21 50.00 -6.60 -4.31
CA ARG A 21 51.00 -5.78 -5.04
C ARG A 21 50.98 -4.34 -4.52
N SER A 22 52.17 -3.95 -4.06
CA SER A 22 52.62 -2.61 -3.68
C SER A 22 52.82 -1.73 -4.91
N ALA A 23 52.43 -0.45 -4.84
CA ALA A 23 53.17 0.65 -5.46
C ALA A 23 52.61 2.04 -5.05
N ALA A 24 53.55 2.89 -4.62
CA ALA A 24 53.65 4.33 -4.86
C ALA A 24 52.62 5.30 -4.23
N SER A 25 53.05 5.92 -3.14
CA SER A 25 52.58 7.23 -2.67
C SER A 25 53.00 8.36 -3.62
N PRO A 26 52.10 9.28 -4.00
CA PRO A 26 52.48 10.61 -4.47
C PRO A 26 52.40 11.62 -3.31
N SER A 27 53.51 12.32 -3.16
CA SER A 27 53.77 13.48 -2.32
C SER A 27 52.60 14.46 -2.18
N LEU A 28 52.20 14.73 -0.93
CA LEU A 28 51.39 15.88 -0.56
C LEU A 28 52.21 17.16 -0.76
N CYS A 29 51.93 17.88 -1.84
CA CYS A 29 52.28 19.29 -1.97
C CYS A 29 51.56 20.08 -0.86
N ARG A 30 52.35 20.63 0.06
CA ARG A 30 51.89 21.52 1.13
C ARG A 30 51.56 22.88 0.51
N ALA A 31 50.29 23.10 0.15
CA ALA A 31 49.80 24.42 -0.21
C ALA A 31 49.69 25.27 1.06
N ALA A 32 50.34 26.45 1.04
CA ALA A 32 50.31 27.42 2.12
C ALA A 32 48.89 27.99 2.27
N ALA A 33 48.30 27.83 3.45
CA ALA A 33 47.08 28.52 3.84
C ALA A 33 47.42 29.94 4.28
N THR A 34 47.13 30.94 3.45
CA THR A 34 47.04 32.33 3.87
C THR A 34 45.68 32.55 4.53
N SER A 35 45.64 32.63 5.86
CA SER A 35 44.42 33.02 6.58
C SER A 35 44.25 34.54 6.49
N SER A 36 43.24 34.99 5.74
CA SER A 36 42.68 36.32 5.91
C SER A 36 41.38 36.17 6.69
N VAL A 37 41.33 36.78 7.88
CA VAL A 37 40.16 36.84 8.76
C VAL A 37 39.32 38.02 8.30
N THR A 38 38.10 37.77 7.84
CA THR A 38 37.07 38.81 7.66
C THR A 38 36.33 39.02 8.97
N PRO A 39 36.01 40.27 9.37
CA PRO A 39 35.32 40.54 10.62
C PRO A 39 33.80 40.44 10.40
N ASP A 40 33.29 39.24 10.14
CA ASP A 40 31.86 38.97 10.34
C ASP A 40 31.67 37.46 10.52
N GLY A 41 31.02 37.07 11.63
CA GLY A 41 30.98 35.71 12.15
C GLY A 41 30.08 34.77 11.34
N SER A 42 30.48 34.42 10.12
CA SER A 42 29.90 33.32 9.36
C SER A 42 31.01 32.44 8.76
N ASP A 43 30.93 31.13 9.01
CA ASP A 43 31.94 30.15 8.63
C ASP A 43 32.11 30.05 7.10
N PRO A 44 33.34 29.98 6.57
CA PRO A 44 33.55 29.76 5.14
C PRO A 44 33.34 28.29 4.79
N VAL A 45 32.27 27.99 4.06
CA VAL A 45 32.13 26.68 3.42
C VAL A 45 33.05 26.61 2.21
N LEU A 46 34.00 25.66 2.26
CA LEU A 46 34.93 25.32 1.19
C LEU A 46 34.24 25.19 -0.18
N VAL A 47 34.68 25.99 -1.15
CA VAL A 47 34.43 25.73 -2.58
C VAL A 47 35.66 25.05 -3.15
N VAL A 48 35.59 23.72 -3.32
CA VAL A 48 36.51 22.96 -4.17
C VAL A 48 35.73 22.51 -5.40
N GLY A 49 36.22 22.95 -6.57
CA GLY A 49 35.55 22.75 -7.84
C GLY A 49 35.51 21.30 -8.33
N ALA A 50 34.35 20.90 -8.83
CA ALA A 50 34.19 19.92 -9.89
C ALA A 50 32.88 20.23 -10.62
N ARG A 51 32.87 20.14 -11.96
CA ARG A 51 31.71 20.41 -12.82
C ARG A 51 30.48 19.63 -12.33
N GLY A 52 29.51 20.34 -11.77
CA GLY A 52 28.24 19.80 -11.33
C GLY A 52 27.35 20.99 -11.00
N VAL A 53 26.17 21.03 -11.61
CA VAL A 53 25.16 22.08 -11.43
C VAL A 53 25.04 22.41 -9.94
N ASN A 54 25.36 23.64 -9.58
CA ASN A 54 25.18 24.18 -8.24
C ASN A 54 23.67 24.25 -8.00
N ARG A 55 23.09 23.21 -7.40
CA ARG A 55 21.68 23.18 -7.03
C ARG A 55 21.57 23.78 -5.63
N PRO A 56 20.93 24.94 -5.44
CA PRO A 56 20.73 25.48 -4.11
C PRO A 56 19.89 24.50 -3.30
N SER A 57 20.42 24.08 -2.15
CA SER A 57 19.65 23.42 -1.10
C SER A 57 18.69 24.44 -0.51
N TYR A 58 17.40 24.17 -0.58
CA TYR A 58 16.32 24.99 -0.03
C TYR A 58 16.63 25.41 1.41
N THR A 59 16.73 26.72 1.65
CA THR A 59 16.42 27.33 2.94
C THR A 59 14.96 27.76 2.93
N GLU A 60 14.25 27.38 3.96
CA GLU A 60 12.82 27.57 4.12
C GLU A 60 12.45 29.07 4.09
N THR A 61 11.36 29.40 3.40
CA THR A 61 10.60 30.67 3.55
C THR A 61 11.18 31.96 2.93
N GLY A 62 11.76 31.90 1.73
CA GLY A 62 12.10 33.12 1.00
C GLY A 62 12.51 32.89 -0.45
N ALA A 63 11.58 32.46 -1.31
CA ALA A 63 11.87 32.29 -2.73
C ALA A 63 11.58 33.59 -3.51
N SER A 64 12.59 34.06 -4.25
CA SER A 64 12.38 35.00 -5.34
C SER A 64 11.47 34.35 -6.39
N GLY A 65 10.57 35.11 -7.01
CA GLY A 65 9.48 34.57 -7.84
C GLY A 65 9.88 33.72 -9.05
N ARG A 66 11.17 33.61 -9.37
CA ARG A 66 11.69 32.69 -10.41
C ARG A 66 12.08 31.32 -9.85
N ASP A 67 12.52 31.24 -8.60
CA ASP A 67 12.91 29.99 -7.91
C ASP A 67 11.71 29.21 -7.35
N ALA A 68 10.54 29.84 -7.32
CA ALA A 68 9.26 29.22 -6.98
C ALA A 68 8.62 28.48 -8.17
N THR A 69 9.19 28.60 -9.39
CA THR A 69 8.71 27.80 -10.51
C THR A 69 9.13 26.35 -10.28
N VAL A 70 8.15 25.45 -10.23
CA VAL A 70 8.41 24.01 -10.21
C VAL A 70 9.36 23.72 -11.36
N ASP A 71 10.56 23.16 -11.08
CA ASP A 71 11.53 22.70 -12.08
C ASP A 71 10.80 21.84 -13.12
N ALA A 72 10.29 22.44 -14.19
CA ALA A 72 9.49 21.77 -15.19
C ALA A 72 10.42 20.89 -16.03
N SER A 73 10.07 19.63 -16.17
CA SER A 73 10.78 18.69 -17.01
C SER A 73 10.58 19.03 -18.48
N ALA A 74 11.68 19.24 -19.19
CA ALA A 74 11.65 19.48 -20.62
C ALA A 74 11.40 18.19 -21.41
N THR A 75 11.82 17.04 -20.86
CA THR A 75 11.70 15.73 -21.51
C THR A 75 11.07 14.70 -20.58
N LEU A 76 10.46 13.67 -21.16
CA LEU A 76 9.86 12.55 -20.42
C LEU A 76 10.90 11.80 -19.58
N GLU A 77 12.12 11.63 -20.09
CA GLU A 77 13.20 10.92 -19.38
C GLU A 77 13.60 11.63 -18.08
N GLU A 78 13.62 12.97 -18.10
CA GLU A 78 13.89 13.78 -16.91
C GLU A 78 12.78 13.60 -15.86
N ALA A 79 11.51 13.66 -16.30
CA ALA A 79 10.36 13.43 -15.42
C ALA A 79 10.42 12.02 -14.80
N GLN A 80 10.72 10.99 -15.60
CA GLN A 80 10.89 9.62 -15.11
C GLN A 80 12.05 9.47 -14.11
N ALA A 81 13.15 10.21 -14.30
CA ALA A 81 14.23 10.23 -13.33
C ALA A 81 13.79 10.85 -11.99
N LYS A 82 12.99 11.92 -12.03
CA LYS A 82 12.39 12.55 -10.84
C LYS A 82 11.40 11.60 -10.13
N VAL A 83 10.53 10.90 -10.86
CA VAL A 83 9.63 9.87 -10.31
C VAL A 83 10.42 8.77 -9.60
N ARG A 84 11.48 8.23 -10.23
CA ARG A 84 12.34 7.20 -9.62
C ARG A 84 13.07 7.71 -8.37
N ALA A 85 13.46 8.99 -8.34
CA ALA A 85 14.03 9.61 -7.15
C ALA A 85 12.99 9.72 -6.01
N LEU A 86 11.77 10.15 -6.33
CA LEU A 86 10.66 10.23 -5.37
C LEU A 86 10.30 8.86 -4.79
N TYR A 87 10.15 7.84 -5.65
CA TYR A 87 9.87 6.47 -5.23
C TYR A 87 10.93 5.94 -4.25
N ARG A 88 12.22 6.15 -4.56
CA ARG A 88 13.33 5.80 -3.64
C ARG A 88 13.28 6.61 -2.34
N GLY A 89 12.81 7.86 -2.38
CA GLY A 89 12.55 8.68 -1.20
C GLY A 89 11.56 8.01 -0.26
N PHE A 90 10.39 7.64 -0.77
CA PHE A 90 9.37 6.91 0.00
C PHE A 90 9.92 5.61 0.59
N LEU A 91 10.60 4.78 -0.22
CA LEU A 91 11.13 3.50 0.26
C LEU A 91 12.11 3.65 1.43
N ARG A 92 12.91 4.73 1.46
CA ARG A 92 13.81 5.04 2.58
C ARG A 92 13.08 5.52 3.82
N GLN A 93 11.94 6.20 3.66
CA GLN A 93 11.14 6.72 4.77
C GLN A 93 10.30 5.65 5.48
N ILE A 94 10.01 4.51 4.82
CA ILE A 94 9.13 3.46 5.39
C ILE A 94 9.51 3.04 6.82
N PRO A 95 10.78 2.75 7.16
CA PRO A 95 11.12 2.33 8.51
C PRO A 95 10.83 3.38 9.56
N GLN A 96 11.13 4.65 9.27
CA GLN A 96 10.85 5.75 10.18
C GLN A 96 9.33 5.98 10.30
N MET A 97 8.62 5.99 9.18
CA MET A 97 7.15 6.10 9.15
C MET A 97 6.46 5.02 9.99
N ARG A 98 6.95 3.77 9.97
CA ARG A 98 6.38 2.70 10.79
C ARG A 98 6.51 2.97 12.28
N ILE A 99 7.63 3.54 12.70
CA ILE A 99 7.91 3.90 14.10
C ILE A 99 7.05 5.10 14.50
N ASP A 100 7.13 6.18 13.73
CA ASP A 100 6.46 7.47 13.99
C ASP A 100 4.94 7.31 14.13
N PHE A 101 4.33 6.49 13.28
CA PHE A 101 2.88 6.27 13.28
C PHE A 101 2.43 4.99 13.96
N ALA A 102 3.34 4.27 14.64
CA ALA A 102 3.08 2.99 15.29
C ALA A 102 2.21 2.03 14.43
N LEU A 103 2.69 1.75 13.22
CA LEU A 103 1.98 0.90 12.26
C LEU A 103 2.24 -0.58 12.58
N ALA A 104 1.18 -1.38 12.62
CA ALA A 104 1.26 -2.83 12.83
C ALA A 104 1.73 -3.59 11.58
N GLU A 105 1.54 -3.01 10.40
CA GLU A 105 1.83 -3.63 9.12
C GLU A 105 3.32 -3.94 8.91
N ASP A 106 3.58 -4.99 8.11
CA ASP A 106 4.92 -5.37 7.71
C ASP A 106 5.53 -4.40 6.68
N TYR A 107 6.85 -4.32 6.66
CA TYR A 107 7.61 -3.52 5.71
C TYR A 107 7.30 -3.90 4.26
N ASN A 108 7.11 -5.18 3.97
CA ASN A 108 6.83 -5.63 2.60
C ASN A 108 5.44 -5.20 2.16
N THR A 109 4.46 -5.24 3.06
CA THR A 109 3.10 -4.73 2.80
C THR A 109 3.14 -3.23 2.49
N LEU A 110 3.82 -2.42 3.31
CA LEU A 110 3.94 -0.97 3.07
C LEU A 110 4.65 -0.64 1.76
N LYS A 111 5.69 -1.40 1.39
CA LYS A 111 6.35 -1.27 0.08
C LYS A 111 5.40 -1.58 -1.07
N ALA A 112 4.58 -2.61 -0.93
CA ALA A 112 3.59 -2.98 -1.94
C ALA A 112 2.50 -1.91 -2.08
N VAL A 113 2.04 -1.33 -0.97
CA VAL A 113 1.09 -0.20 -0.97
C VAL A 113 1.65 0.99 -1.75
N ILE A 114 2.91 1.38 -1.47
CA ILE A 114 3.56 2.48 -2.19
C ILE A 114 3.70 2.14 -3.66
N ARG A 115 4.19 0.94 -4.00
CA ARG A 115 4.34 0.49 -5.38
C ARG A 115 3.02 0.61 -6.14
N ASP A 116 1.93 0.15 -5.55
CA ASP A 116 0.62 0.23 -6.16
C ASP A 116 0.17 1.68 -6.42
N GLN A 117 0.42 2.62 -5.51
CA GLN A 117 0.09 4.03 -5.75
C GLN A 117 0.82 4.62 -6.95
N PHE A 118 2.06 4.19 -7.20
CA PHE A 118 2.81 4.58 -8.40
C PHE A 118 2.28 3.86 -9.65
N GLU A 119 1.90 2.58 -9.55
CA GLU A 119 1.36 1.81 -10.68
C GLU A 119 0.00 2.35 -11.15
N ARG A 120 -0.84 2.88 -10.23
CA ARG A 120 -2.12 3.55 -10.58
C ARG A 120 -1.96 4.69 -11.59
N ASN A 121 -0.79 5.32 -11.64
CA ASN A 121 -0.50 6.46 -12.51
C ASN A 121 0.43 6.08 -13.69
N SER A 122 0.64 4.79 -13.95
CA SER A 122 1.59 4.30 -14.95
C SER A 122 1.21 4.62 -16.40
N ASP A 123 -0.08 4.86 -16.68
CA ASP A 123 -0.58 5.14 -18.03
C ASP A 123 -0.28 6.57 -18.51
N ILE A 124 0.15 7.46 -17.60
CA ILE A 124 0.35 8.88 -17.89
C ILE A 124 1.66 9.08 -18.66
N ARG A 125 1.56 9.74 -19.83
CA ARG A 125 2.69 9.97 -20.75
C ARG A 125 3.15 11.43 -20.84
N ASP A 126 2.32 12.38 -20.41
CA ASP A 126 2.63 13.81 -20.51
C ASP A 126 3.60 14.24 -19.39
N PRO A 127 4.79 14.80 -19.71
CA PRO A 127 5.76 15.24 -18.72
C PRO A 127 5.22 16.34 -17.78
N GLN A 128 4.37 17.26 -18.26
CA GLN A 128 3.85 18.34 -17.41
C GLN A 128 2.91 17.79 -16.33
N VAL A 129 2.05 16.84 -16.71
CA VAL A 129 1.16 16.16 -15.76
C VAL A 129 1.98 15.34 -14.75
N LEU A 130 3.06 14.68 -15.20
CA LEU A 130 3.96 13.96 -14.30
C LEU A 130 4.61 14.91 -13.27
N ASP A 131 5.05 16.09 -13.67
CA ASP A 131 5.64 17.05 -12.73
C ASP A 131 4.65 17.51 -11.64
N ILE A 132 3.38 17.71 -12.00
CA ILE A 132 2.33 18.03 -11.03
C ILE A 132 2.16 16.88 -10.03
N LEU A 133 2.17 15.62 -10.51
CA LEU A 133 2.08 14.45 -9.64
C LEU A 133 3.31 14.27 -8.75
N ILE A 134 4.50 14.53 -9.28
CA ILE A 134 5.75 14.49 -8.52
C ILE A 134 5.73 15.57 -7.44
N PHE A 135 5.25 16.78 -7.74
CA PHE A 135 5.09 17.84 -6.76
C PHE A 135 4.17 17.41 -5.63
N ARG A 136 2.97 16.88 -5.95
CA ARG A 136 2.03 16.35 -4.95
C ARG A 136 2.65 15.23 -4.12
N GLY A 137 3.34 14.29 -4.74
CA GLY A 137 4.00 13.20 -4.03
C GLY A 137 5.15 13.65 -3.14
N LYS A 138 5.89 14.70 -3.53
CA LYS A 138 6.90 15.32 -2.67
C LYS A 138 6.27 16.02 -1.46
N GLN A 139 5.17 16.73 -1.66
CA GLN A 139 4.41 17.35 -0.56
C GLN A 139 3.92 16.27 0.42
N GLU A 140 3.29 15.21 -0.07
CA GLU A 140 2.86 14.07 0.75
C GLU A 140 4.04 13.45 1.55
N LEU A 141 5.20 13.28 0.92
CA LEU A 141 6.39 12.77 1.61
C LEU A 141 6.87 13.73 2.71
N ASN A 142 6.90 15.03 2.44
CA ASN A 142 7.30 16.04 3.41
C ASN A 142 6.32 16.10 4.59
N GLU A 143 5.01 16.02 4.34
CA GLU A 143 3.99 15.97 5.40
C GLU A 143 4.14 14.74 6.29
N ILE A 144 4.54 13.60 5.71
CA ILE A 144 4.82 12.36 6.46
C ILE A 144 6.08 12.53 7.31
N ILE A 145 7.16 13.08 6.75
CA ILE A 145 8.42 13.32 7.45
C ILE A 145 8.22 14.31 8.61
N ALA A 146 7.48 15.39 8.36
CA ALA A 146 7.15 16.41 9.35
C ALA A 146 6.04 15.99 10.32
N GLN A 147 5.48 14.78 10.15
CA GLN A 147 4.40 14.24 10.97
C GLN A 147 3.13 15.12 11.01
N TRP A 148 2.86 15.85 9.93
CA TRP A 148 1.65 16.66 9.79
C TRP A 148 0.41 15.82 9.48
N LYS A 149 0.60 14.61 8.93
CA LYS A 149 -0.49 13.64 8.77
C LYS A 149 -0.68 12.82 10.05
N SER A 150 -1.93 12.46 10.35
CA SER A 150 -2.26 11.44 11.36
C SER A 150 -2.12 10.00 10.80
N ARG A 151 -1.90 9.02 11.71
CA ARG A 151 -1.89 7.57 11.43
C ARG A 151 -3.06 7.10 10.57
N HIS A 152 -4.25 7.67 10.76
CA HIS A 152 -5.44 7.29 10.00
C HIS A 152 -5.26 7.49 8.49
N HIS A 153 -4.61 8.58 8.07
CA HIS A 153 -4.37 8.86 6.64
C HIS A 153 -3.49 7.79 5.99
N ILE A 154 -2.50 7.26 6.71
CA ILE A 154 -1.63 6.20 6.19
C ILE A 154 -2.40 4.89 6.09
N LEU A 155 -3.17 4.55 7.12
CA LEU A 155 -4.00 3.34 7.13
C LEU A 155 -5.08 3.36 6.04
N GLN A 156 -5.56 4.53 5.63
CA GLN A 156 -6.48 4.65 4.51
C GLN A 156 -5.85 4.13 3.20
N TYR A 157 -4.56 4.40 2.95
CA TYR A 157 -3.86 3.85 1.78
C TYR A 157 -3.70 2.33 1.86
N VAL A 158 -3.43 1.80 3.05
CA VAL A 158 -3.33 0.34 3.29
C VAL A 158 -4.68 -0.33 3.01
N ARG A 159 -5.76 0.21 3.55
CA ARG A 159 -7.11 -0.31 3.34
C ARG A 159 -7.49 -0.34 1.85
N GLN A 160 -7.22 0.74 1.11
CA GLN A 160 -7.47 0.77 -0.33
C GLN A 160 -6.67 -0.29 -1.09
N PHE A 161 -5.46 -0.59 -0.64
CA PHE A 161 -4.62 -1.63 -1.22
C PHE A 161 -5.19 -3.02 -0.98
N GLU A 162 -5.59 -3.31 0.25
CA GLU A 162 -6.24 -4.59 0.62
C GLU A 162 -7.56 -4.80 -0.14
N GLU A 163 -8.40 -3.76 -0.25
CA GLU A 163 -9.67 -3.83 -0.97
C GLU A 163 -9.47 -4.21 -2.44
N ARG A 164 -8.45 -3.67 -3.10
CA ARG A 164 -8.11 -4.02 -4.48
C ARG A 164 -7.59 -5.44 -4.61
N LEU A 165 -6.72 -5.88 -3.69
CA LEU A 165 -6.26 -7.27 -3.68
C LEU A 165 -7.43 -8.25 -3.50
N HIS A 166 -8.39 -7.92 -2.63
CA HIS A 166 -9.62 -8.68 -2.49
C HIS A 166 -10.45 -8.71 -3.78
N GLN A 167 -10.57 -7.59 -4.49
CA GLN A 167 -11.26 -7.53 -5.77
C GLN A 167 -10.56 -8.39 -6.84
N GLN A 168 -9.24 -8.28 -6.98
CA GLN A 168 -8.44 -9.10 -7.90
C GLN A 168 -8.53 -10.60 -7.56
N GLY A 169 -8.51 -10.96 -6.28
CA GLY A 169 -8.71 -12.34 -5.84
C GLY A 169 -10.08 -12.89 -6.25
N ARG A 170 -11.14 -12.08 -6.14
CA ARG A 170 -12.50 -12.46 -6.56
C ARG A 170 -12.60 -12.66 -8.07
N THR A 171 -12.03 -11.77 -8.88
CA THR A 171 -12.07 -11.91 -10.35
C THR A 171 -11.29 -13.14 -10.80
N LEU A 172 -10.12 -13.41 -10.21
CA LEU A 172 -9.34 -14.61 -10.49
C LEU A 172 -10.06 -15.89 -10.06
N ALA A 173 -10.71 -15.89 -8.89
CA ALA A 173 -11.50 -17.02 -8.43
C ALA A 173 -12.72 -17.27 -9.34
N GLY A 174 -13.42 -16.21 -9.76
CA GLY A 174 -14.51 -16.28 -10.73
C GLY A 174 -14.02 -16.85 -12.07
N ARG A 175 -12.90 -16.34 -12.59
CA ARG A 175 -12.30 -16.84 -13.83
C ARG A 175 -11.86 -18.30 -13.75
N LYS A 176 -11.26 -18.72 -12.63
CA LYS A 176 -10.93 -20.13 -12.38
C LYS A 176 -12.17 -21.02 -12.33
N ALA A 177 -13.28 -20.52 -11.79
CA ALA A 177 -14.55 -21.22 -11.79
C ALA A 177 -15.15 -21.35 -13.20
N LEU A 178 -14.97 -20.34 -14.06
CA LEU A 178 -15.39 -20.43 -15.48
C LEU A 178 -14.57 -21.45 -16.29
N THR A 179 -13.28 -21.63 -15.97
CA THR A 179 -12.40 -22.58 -16.67
C THR A 179 -12.53 -24.01 -16.17
N ALA A 180 -13.18 -24.22 -15.03
CA ALA A 180 -13.45 -25.55 -14.51
C ALA A 180 -14.78 -26.01 -15.13
N ASP A 181 -14.73 -26.92 -16.11
CA ASP A 181 -15.90 -27.61 -16.69
C ASP A 181 -16.65 -28.52 -15.68
N GLY A 182 -16.49 -28.28 -14.38
CA GLY A 182 -17.33 -28.87 -13.34
C GLY A 182 -18.60 -28.04 -13.20
N ASP A 183 -19.75 -28.71 -13.11
CA ASP A 183 -21.05 -28.08 -12.97
C ASP A 183 -20.99 -26.90 -11.98
N VAL A 184 -21.31 -25.70 -12.45
CA VAL A 184 -21.24 -24.44 -11.68
C VAL A 184 -21.93 -24.56 -10.31
N SER A 185 -22.93 -25.45 -10.21
CA SER A 185 -23.63 -25.83 -8.99
C SER A 185 -22.71 -26.45 -7.92
N GLU A 186 -21.79 -27.36 -8.29
CA GLU A 186 -20.87 -28.01 -7.36
C GLU A 186 -19.82 -27.05 -6.81
N ALA A 187 -19.25 -26.20 -7.68
CA ALA A 187 -18.31 -25.17 -7.26
C ALA A 187 -18.96 -24.15 -6.31
N GLN A 188 -20.20 -23.76 -6.59
CA GLN A 188 -20.99 -22.89 -5.71
C GLN A 188 -21.30 -23.56 -4.37
N GLN A 189 -21.69 -24.83 -4.38
CA GLN A 189 -21.93 -25.62 -3.16
C GLN A 189 -20.65 -25.76 -2.31
N ALA A 190 -19.51 -26.04 -2.94
CA ALA A 190 -18.21 -26.13 -2.28
C ALA A 190 -17.77 -24.78 -1.68
N MET A 191 -18.01 -23.68 -2.38
CA MET A 191 -17.74 -22.33 -1.86
C MET A 191 -18.62 -22.00 -0.65
N ARG A 192 -19.92 -22.29 -0.74
CA ARG A 192 -20.89 -22.12 0.35
C ARG A 192 -20.50 -22.94 1.58
N LEU A 193 -20.11 -24.20 1.39
CA LEU A 193 -19.64 -25.07 2.47
C LEU A 193 -18.38 -24.50 3.12
N ARG A 194 -17.38 -24.09 2.33
CA ARG A 194 -16.15 -23.47 2.84
C ARG A 194 -16.46 -22.26 3.72
N LYS A 195 -17.39 -21.41 3.29
CA LYS A 195 -17.83 -20.23 4.04
C LYS A 195 -18.48 -20.60 5.37
N VAL A 196 -19.36 -21.61 5.38
CA VAL A 196 -20.00 -22.12 6.61
C VAL A 196 -18.95 -22.66 7.58
N LEU A 197 -17.97 -23.42 7.10
CA LEU A 197 -16.88 -23.95 7.92
C LEU A 197 -15.99 -22.83 8.49
N GLU A 198 -15.68 -21.80 7.69
CA GLU A 198 -14.94 -20.61 8.14
C GLU A 198 -15.70 -19.89 9.26
N TRP A 199 -17.01 -19.65 9.07
CA TRP A 199 -17.85 -19.02 10.09
C TRP A 199 -17.96 -19.83 11.37
N ARG A 200 -17.98 -21.16 11.26
CA ARG A 200 -17.93 -22.07 12.41
C ARG A 200 -16.59 -21.96 13.14
N GLN A 201 -15.48 -21.93 12.42
CA GLN A 201 -14.14 -21.73 12.99
C GLN A 201 -14.04 -20.40 13.77
N LYS A 202 -14.68 -19.34 13.25
CA LYS A 202 -14.78 -18.03 13.93
C LYS A 202 -15.86 -17.97 15.02
N ARG A 203 -16.58 -19.08 15.29
CA ARG A 203 -17.69 -19.20 16.26
C ARG A 203 -18.82 -18.18 16.04
N ILE A 204 -19.06 -17.79 14.78
CA ILE A 204 -20.18 -16.91 14.40
C ILE A 204 -21.50 -17.69 14.34
N ILE A 205 -21.41 -18.97 13.99
CA ILE A 205 -22.55 -19.87 13.77
C ILE A 205 -22.41 -21.06 14.74
N PRO A 206 -23.51 -21.62 15.25
CA PRO A 206 -23.46 -22.79 16.12
C PRO A 206 -22.87 -24.02 15.41
N GLU A 207 -22.21 -24.89 16.18
CA GLU A 207 -21.43 -26.04 15.68
C GLU A 207 -22.28 -27.08 14.90
N TRP A 208 -23.57 -27.17 15.18
CA TRP A 208 -24.48 -28.12 14.50
C TRP A 208 -24.78 -27.73 13.04
N VAL A 209 -24.44 -26.51 12.62
CA VAL A 209 -24.65 -26.05 11.24
C VAL A 209 -23.52 -26.57 10.36
N VAL A 210 -23.72 -27.75 9.79
CA VAL A 210 -22.72 -28.46 8.96
C VAL A 210 -22.86 -28.16 7.47
N SER A 211 -24.08 -27.92 6.99
CA SER A 211 -24.39 -27.74 5.57
C SER A 211 -24.96 -26.34 5.30
N TRP A 212 -24.98 -25.94 4.03
CA TRP A 212 -25.64 -24.69 3.63
C TRP A 212 -27.15 -24.70 3.92
N SER A 213 -27.82 -25.85 3.77
CA SER A 213 -29.24 -25.98 4.10
C SER A 213 -29.51 -25.86 5.61
N HIS A 214 -28.63 -26.39 6.46
CA HIS A 214 -28.69 -26.13 7.90
C HIS A 214 -28.51 -24.64 8.21
N TYR A 215 -27.60 -23.97 7.51
CA TYR A 215 -27.39 -22.54 7.65
C TYR A 215 -28.61 -21.72 7.24
N GLU A 216 -29.26 -22.03 6.12
CA GLU A 216 -30.47 -21.33 5.68
C GLU A 216 -31.63 -21.47 6.66
N LYS A 217 -31.80 -22.67 7.22
CA LYS A 217 -32.80 -22.92 8.28
C LYS A 217 -32.47 -22.10 9.54
N TRP A 218 -31.23 -22.17 10.01
CA TRP A 218 -30.79 -21.41 11.17
C TRP A 218 -30.93 -19.89 10.95
N ARG A 219 -30.51 -19.38 9.79
CA ARG A 219 -30.62 -17.97 9.42
C ARG A 219 -32.07 -17.51 9.40
N SER A 220 -32.97 -18.30 8.81
CA SER A 220 -34.40 -17.99 8.75
C SER A 220 -35.01 -17.93 10.16
N GLU A 221 -34.57 -18.83 11.05
CA GLU A 221 -35.00 -18.83 12.44
C GLU A 221 -34.45 -17.62 13.21
N GLN A 222 -33.19 -17.25 13.03
CA GLN A 222 -32.62 -16.04 13.63
C GLN A 222 -33.34 -14.77 13.12
N GLU A 223 -33.65 -14.70 11.83
CA GLU A 223 -34.40 -13.60 11.23
C GLU A 223 -35.81 -13.49 11.81
N ARG A 224 -36.49 -14.63 12.02
CA ARG A 224 -37.81 -14.69 12.69
C ARG A 224 -37.72 -14.20 14.13
N LEU A 225 -36.73 -14.66 14.90
CA LEU A 225 -36.49 -14.24 16.27
C LEU A 225 -36.20 -12.74 16.36
N PHE A 226 -35.36 -12.23 15.46
CA PHE A 226 -35.06 -10.81 15.36
C PHE A 226 -36.30 -9.98 15.05
N GLN A 227 -37.15 -10.42 14.12
CA GLN A 227 -38.40 -9.71 13.80
C GLN A 227 -39.34 -9.64 15.00
N ASN A 228 -39.52 -10.76 15.70
CA ASN A 228 -40.34 -10.80 16.90
C ASN A 228 -39.77 -9.85 17.96
N PHE A 229 -38.45 -9.90 18.18
CA PHE A 229 -37.78 -9.01 19.12
C PHE A 229 -37.92 -7.53 18.73
N ALA A 230 -37.74 -7.20 17.45
CA ALA A 230 -37.86 -5.84 16.94
C ALA A 230 -39.26 -5.25 17.14
N LEU A 231 -40.30 -6.04 16.87
CA LEU A 231 -41.70 -5.64 17.07
C LEU A 231 -42.04 -5.52 18.56
N GLN A 232 -41.60 -6.47 19.38
CA GLN A 232 -41.84 -6.46 20.83
C GLN A 232 -41.20 -5.26 21.53
N ASN A 233 -40.01 -4.85 21.09
CA ASN A 233 -39.29 -3.70 21.65
C ASN A 233 -39.62 -2.38 20.92
N GLY A 234 -40.52 -2.40 19.94
CA GLY A 234 -40.90 -1.21 19.17
C GLY A 234 -39.75 -0.57 18.38
N LEU A 235 -38.71 -1.33 18.05
CA LEU A 235 -37.54 -0.84 17.29
C LEU A 235 -37.91 -0.53 15.84
N PHE A 236 -38.86 -1.29 15.27
CA PHE A 236 -39.31 -1.15 13.89
C PHE A 236 -40.81 -1.45 13.79
N THR A 237 -41.46 -0.85 12.80
CA THR A 237 -42.81 -1.21 12.38
C THR A 237 -42.77 -2.42 11.43
N ALA A 238 -43.83 -3.24 11.40
CA ALA A 238 -43.93 -4.37 10.47
C ALA A 238 -43.70 -3.97 9.00
N LYS A 239 -44.20 -2.81 8.59
CA LYS A 239 -44.03 -2.25 7.25
C LYS A 239 -42.57 -1.84 6.95
N GLU A 240 -41.85 -1.32 7.94
CA GLU A 240 -40.44 -0.95 7.80
C GLU A 240 -39.55 -2.17 7.67
N LEU A 241 -39.85 -3.24 8.42
CA LEU A 241 -39.15 -4.52 8.30
C LEU A 241 -39.33 -5.12 6.90
N GLU A 242 -40.55 -5.08 6.35
CA GLU A 242 -40.83 -5.55 4.99
C GLU A 242 -40.08 -4.72 3.93
N LEU A 243 -40.09 -3.40 4.07
CA LEU A 243 -39.31 -2.51 3.21
C LEU A 243 -37.81 -2.81 3.29
N ASN A 244 -37.26 -3.01 4.48
CA ASN A 244 -35.85 -3.36 4.67
C ASN A 244 -35.49 -4.70 3.98
N ARG A 245 -36.35 -5.71 4.05
CA ARG A 245 -36.16 -6.95 3.28
C ARG A 245 -36.16 -6.70 1.77
N SER A 246 -37.07 -5.85 1.29
CA SER A 246 -37.13 -5.50 -0.13
C SER A 246 -35.85 -4.77 -0.60
N TYR A 247 -35.30 -3.88 0.24
CA TYR A 247 -34.03 -3.22 -0.04
C TYR A 247 -32.88 -4.23 -0.11
N GLN A 248 -32.78 -5.14 0.88
CA GLN A 248 -31.77 -6.19 0.87
C GLN A 248 -31.86 -7.09 -0.36
N GLN A 249 -33.06 -7.45 -0.80
CA GLN A 249 -33.25 -8.25 -2.02
C GLN A 249 -32.76 -7.50 -3.26
N ARG A 250 -33.06 -6.19 -3.36
CA ARG A 250 -32.59 -5.34 -4.47
C ARG A 250 -31.07 -5.16 -4.46
N THR A 251 -30.45 -4.93 -3.29
CA THR A 251 -28.99 -4.81 -3.20
C THR A 251 -28.32 -6.13 -3.55
N ASN A 252 -28.81 -7.26 -3.03
CA ASN A 252 -28.28 -8.58 -3.38
C ASN A 252 -28.44 -8.89 -4.88
N ALA A 253 -29.57 -8.50 -5.48
CA ALA A 253 -29.80 -8.66 -6.91
C ALA A 253 -28.89 -7.76 -7.75
N ALA A 254 -28.70 -6.50 -7.34
CA ALA A 254 -27.79 -5.56 -7.99
C ALA A 254 -26.32 -5.99 -7.87
N GLU A 255 -25.90 -6.50 -6.70
CA GLU A 255 -24.58 -7.08 -6.49
C GLU A 255 -24.39 -8.31 -7.40
N ASN A 256 -25.34 -9.24 -7.42
CA ASN A 256 -25.28 -10.41 -8.30
C ASN A 256 -25.23 -10.03 -9.79
N SER A 257 -25.99 -9.00 -10.21
CA SER A 257 -25.96 -8.48 -11.58
C SER A 257 -24.64 -7.76 -11.89
N ALA A 258 -24.09 -6.98 -10.97
CA ALA A 258 -22.80 -6.32 -11.12
C ALA A 258 -21.66 -7.33 -11.19
N TYR A 259 -21.74 -8.44 -10.43
CA TYR A 259 -20.83 -9.57 -10.56
C TYR A 259 -20.92 -10.20 -11.95
N GLN A 260 -22.12 -10.38 -12.51
CA GLN A 260 -22.29 -10.90 -13.88
C GLN A 260 -21.76 -9.93 -14.96
N CYS A 261 -21.98 -8.62 -14.84
CA CYS A 261 -21.45 -7.64 -15.79
C CYS A 261 -19.93 -7.46 -15.72
N HIS A 262 -19.29 -7.69 -14.56
CA HIS A 262 -17.83 -7.63 -14.44
C HIS A 262 -17.13 -8.93 -14.88
N LEU A 263 -17.91 -9.98 -15.14
CA LEU A 263 -17.48 -11.28 -15.65
C LEU A 263 -17.60 -11.40 -17.20
N MET A 264 -18.30 -10.47 -17.86
CA MET A 264 -18.34 -10.32 -19.34
C MET A 264 -17.38 -9.22 -19.79
#